data_AF-A0AA36G3C4-F1
#
_entry.id   AF-A0AA36G3C4-F1
#
_cell.length_a   1.000
_cell.length_b   1.000
_cell.length_c   1.000
_cell.angle_alpha   90.00
_cell.angle_beta   90.00
_cell.angle_gamma   90.00
#
_symmetry.space_group_name_H-M   'P 1'
#
loop_
_entity.id
_entity.type
_entity.pdbx_description
1 polymer ?
#
loop_
_entity_poly.entity_id
_entity_poly.type
_entity_poly.pdbx_seq_one_letter_code
_entity_poly.pdbx_strand_id
1 'polypeptide(L)'
;MSNLPYPWLWNLLFFIMLAFLGLSTAVVDTLTIITCIVDSSESFRRYATHITGAVCLALFLGSVTQCTNAGIYMVQLMDDCNGGIALGVGILLEFLLIAHYYDIAEALGSFSTNPLEAPGWGRMRHDLQAAFGPPRNMLTTFVGKSGYLFWALWKVTPLMGGAVLLYEMSTPPSLAYKDYEFPALANWLGYLYGNLTLLVVIGFFVFNVVRMGPKAFRVHPTHPSYIKMYGDDGSSAGETSRVMGRVHVPLAGHPEDGTHPAPAQGGEVPPSPAATPATA
;
A
#
# COMPACT_ATOMS: atom_id res chain seq x y z
N MET A 1 -6.03 20.60 36.66
CA MET A 1 -5.35 19.80 37.71
C MET A 1 -4.90 20.66 38.90
N SER A 2 -5.56 21.80 39.15
CA SER A 2 -5.16 22.81 40.15
C SER A 2 -5.35 22.37 41.61
N ASN A 3 -6.09 21.29 41.87
CA ASN A 3 -6.40 20.80 43.21
C ASN A 3 -5.46 19.69 43.70
N LEU A 4 -4.48 19.26 42.89
CA LEU A 4 -3.47 18.26 43.27
C LEU A 4 -2.28 18.96 43.97
N PRO A 5 -1.58 18.28 44.91
CA PRO A 5 -0.33 18.81 45.46
C PRO A 5 0.70 19.00 44.34
N TYR A 6 1.39 20.15 44.35
CA TYR A 6 2.29 20.60 43.27
C TYR A 6 1.60 20.79 41.90
N PRO A 7 0.65 21.73 41.78
CA PRO A 7 -0.18 21.89 40.58
C PRO A 7 0.62 22.28 39.32
N TRP A 8 1.78 22.93 39.48
CA TRP A 8 2.66 23.31 38.37
C TRP A 8 3.26 22.08 37.67
N LEU A 9 3.61 21.04 38.42
CA LEU A 9 4.20 19.81 37.87
C LEU A 9 3.16 19.03 37.06
N TRP A 10 1.95 18.86 37.60
CA TRP A 10 0.87 18.12 36.92
C TRP A 10 0.41 18.81 35.65
N ASN A 11 0.28 20.14 35.67
CA ASN A 11 -0.06 20.89 34.46
C ASN A 11 1.04 20.75 33.39
N LEU A 12 2.33 20.82 33.77
CA LEU A 12 3.45 20.63 32.84
C LEU A 12 3.44 19.21 32.23
N LEU A 13 3.30 18.17 33.04
CA LEU A 13 3.25 16.77 32.57
C LEU A 13 2.09 16.54 31.61
N PHE A 14 0.93 17.15 31.88
CA PHE A 14 -0.23 17.06 31.01
C PHE A 14 0.03 17.69 29.63
N PHE A 15 0.61 18.88 29.58
CA PHE A 15 0.96 19.51 28.30
C PHE A 15 2.06 18.77 27.55
N ILE A 16 3.07 18.25 28.25
CA ILE A 16 4.12 17.42 27.65
C ILE A 16 3.52 16.14 27.05
N MET A 17 2.59 15.49 27.76
CA MET A 17 1.87 14.32 27.25
C MET A 17 1.11 14.65 25.96
N LEU A 18 0.33 15.73 25.95
CA LEU A 18 -0.39 16.17 24.75
C LEU A 18 0.57 16.51 23.59
N ALA A 19 1.71 17.15 23.90
CA ALA A 19 2.72 17.48 22.90
C ALA A 19 3.35 16.21 22.29
N PHE A 20 3.68 15.20 23.09
CA PHE A 20 4.22 13.93 22.56
C PHE A 20 3.19 13.13 21.76
N LEU A 21 1.92 13.16 22.16
CA LEU A 21 0.83 12.48 21.44
C LEU A 21 0.63 13.08 20.04
N GLY A 22 0.66 14.42 19.94
CA GLY A 22 0.65 15.10 18.64
C GLY A 22 1.93 14.90 17.82
N LEU A 23 3.10 15.05 18.46
CA LEU A 23 4.40 14.94 17.78
C LEU A 23 4.62 13.55 17.17
N SER A 24 4.27 12.49 17.91
CA SER A 24 4.45 11.11 17.42
C SER A 24 3.63 10.83 16.16
N THR A 25 2.36 11.27 16.13
CA THR A 25 1.49 11.14 14.95
C THR A 25 2.04 11.95 13.77
N ALA A 26 2.40 13.22 13.99
CA ALA A 26 2.91 14.09 12.93
C ALA A 26 4.21 13.57 12.27
N VAL A 27 5.09 12.93 13.06
CA VAL A 27 6.32 12.31 12.53
C VAL A 27 5.99 11.11 11.63
N VAL A 28 5.06 10.25 12.06
CA VAL A 28 4.65 9.07 11.28
C VAL A 28 3.97 9.48 9.98
N ASP A 29 3.06 10.46 10.02
CA ASP A 29 2.34 10.94 8.83
C ASP A 29 3.31 11.57 7.82
N THR A 30 4.22 12.42 8.29
CA THR A 30 5.22 13.07 7.42
C THR A 30 6.15 12.03 6.79
N LEU A 31 6.62 11.06 7.57
CA LEU A 31 7.46 9.96 7.05
C LEU A 31 6.70 9.15 6.00
N THR A 32 5.43 8.84 6.25
CA THR A 32 4.59 8.07 5.32
C THR A 32 4.48 8.78 3.97
N ILE A 33 4.22 10.09 3.97
CA ILE A 33 4.16 10.89 2.74
C ILE A 33 5.50 10.85 1.99
N ILE A 34 6.62 11.04 2.70
CA ILE A 34 7.96 11.03 2.10
C ILE A 34 8.27 9.66 1.49
N THR A 35 7.99 8.58 2.22
CA THR A 35 8.22 7.21 1.75
C THR A 35 7.36 6.90 0.52
N CYS A 36 6.07 7.26 0.51
CA CYS A 36 5.21 7.09 -0.66
C CYS A 36 5.75 7.81 -1.90
N ILE A 37 6.30 9.02 -1.75
CA ILE A 37 6.87 9.78 -2.86
C ILE A 37 8.17 9.13 -3.35
N VAL A 38 9.06 8.75 -2.44
CA VAL A 38 10.35 8.14 -2.80
C VAL A 38 10.17 6.75 -3.43
N ASP A 39 9.19 5.97 -2.97
CA ASP A 39 8.88 4.64 -3.50
C ASP A 39 8.21 4.69 -4.89
N SER A 40 7.64 5.83 -5.29
CA SER A 40 6.98 5.98 -6.60
C SER A 40 7.95 5.92 -7.80
N SER A 41 9.24 6.27 -7.61
CA SER A 41 10.26 6.17 -8.66
C SER A 41 11.67 6.12 -8.11
N GLU A 42 12.47 5.19 -8.64
CA GLU A 42 13.88 4.99 -8.27
C GLU A 42 14.74 6.26 -8.47
N SER A 43 14.35 7.13 -9.41
CA SER A 43 15.05 8.39 -9.66
C SER A 43 14.86 9.42 -8.54
N PHE A 44 13.71 9.42 -7.85
CA PHE A 44 13.45 10.33 -6.73
C PHE A 44 14.24 9.98 -5.48
N ARG A 45 14.69 8.72 -5.35
CA ARG A 45 15.52 8.27 -4.24
C ARG A 45 16.85 9.01 -4.13
N ARG A 46 17.42 9.46 -5.25
CA ARG A 46 18.66 10.27 -5.26
C ARG A 46 18.45 11.69 -4.71
N TYR A 47 17.22 12.20 -4.76
CA TYR A 47 16.84 13.54 -4.31
C TYR A 47 16.02 13.52 -3.01
N ALA A 48 16.02 12.40 -2.27
CA ALA A 48 15.19 12.21 -1.09
C ALA A 48 15.33 13.36 -0.07
N THR A 49 16.55 13.86 0.18
CA THR A 49 16.77 14.99 1.11
C THR A 49 16.08 16.28 0.67
N HIS A 50 16.10 16.59 -0.63
CA HIS A 50 15.42 17.78 -1.16
C HIS A 50 13.90 17.63 -1.12
N ILE A 51 13.39 16.43 -1.40
CA ILE A 51 11.96 16.11 -1.35
C ILE A 51 11.45 16.24 0.09
N THR A 52 12.17 15.69 1.07
CA THR A 52 11.83 15.83 2.50
C THR A 52 11.78 17.30 2.92
N GLY A 53 12.77 18.10 2.51
CA GLY A 53 12.77 19.54 2.78
C GLY A 53 11.56 20.26 2.17
N ALA A 54 11.19 19.91 0.94
CA ALA A 54 10.03 20.49 0.26
C ALA A 54 8.70 20.10 0.92
N VAL A 55 8.52 18.83 1.30
CA VAL A 55 7.32 18.35 2.00
C VAL A 55 7.19 19.02 3.36
N CYS A 56 8.27 19.10 4.14
CA CYS A 56 8.28 19.77 5.43
C CYS A 56 7.94 21.27 5.31
N LEU A 57 8.49 21.95 4.30
CA LEU A 57 8.18 23.35 4.03
C LEU A 57 6.71 23.56 3.65
N ALA A 58 6.15 22.68 2.80
CA ALA A 58 4.74 22.74 2.42
C ALA A 58 3.81 22.53 3.63
N LEU A 59 4.10 21.54 4.47
CA LEU A 59 3.36 21.28 5.71
C LEU A 59 3.48 22.46 6.69
N PHE A 60 4.67 23.06 6.82
CA PHE A 60 4.87 24.24 7.66
C PHE A 60 4.01 25.42 7.18
N LEU A 61 3.98 25.71 5.87
CA LEU A 61 3.14 26.76 5.31
C LEU A 61 1.64 26.50 5.54
N GLY A 62 1.20 25.25 5.40
CA GLY A 62 -0.16 24.84 5.73
C GLY A 62 -0.50 25.10 7.20
N SER A 63 0.36 24.67 8.12
CA SER A 63 0.18 24.87 9.56
C SER A 63 0.16 26.36 9.97
N VAL A 64 0.95 27.21 9.31
CA VAL A 64 0.97 28.66 9.59
C VAL A 64 -0.41 29.29 9.37
N THR A 65 -1.18 28.84 8.38
CA THR A 65 -2.54 29.37 8.14
C THR A 65 -3.49 29.09 9.31
N GLN A 66 -3.29 27.96 10.01
CA GLN A 66 -4.08 27.54 11.17
C GLN A 66 -3.67 28.26 12.47
N CYS A 67 -2.50 28.90 12.52
CA CYS A 67 -2.06 29.67 13.69
C CYS A 67 -2.62 31.11 13.72
N THR A 68 -3.43 31.51 12.74
CA THR A 68 -4.04 32.84 12.70
C THR A 68 -5.21 32.98 13.68
N ASN A 69 -5.69 34.20 13.91
CA ASN A 69 -6.87 34.45 14.77
C ASN A 69 -8.14 33.71 14.30
N ALA A 70 -8.21 33.35 13.02
CA ALA A 70 -9.30 32.57 12.43
C ALA A 70 -9.03 31.04 12.43
N GLY A 71 -7.91 30.60 13.01
CA GLY A 71 -7.43 29.23 12.96
C GLY A 71 -8.41 28.18 13.47
N ILE A 72 -9.11 28.48 14.57
CA ILE A 72 -10.09 27.56 15.15
C ILE A 72 -11.26 27.26 14.19
N TYR A 73 -11.67 28.24 13.40
CA TYR A 73 -12.72 28.05 12.39
C TYR A 73 -12.24 27.18 11.23
N MET A 74 -10.98 27.36 10.80
CA MET A 74 -10.38 26.54 9.74
C MET A 74 -10.22 25.09 10.19
N VAL A 75 -9.70 24.87 11.40
CA VAL A 75 -9.53 23.53 11.97
C VAL A 75 -10.88 22.83 12.12
N GLN A 76 -11.89 23.53 12.67
CA GLN A 76 -13.22 22.96 12.82
C GLN A 76 -13.85 22.59 11.47
N LEU A 77 -13.77 23.50 10.48
CA LEU A 77 -14.32 23.25 9.15
C LEU A 77 -13.65 22.03 8.49
N MET A 78 -12.33 21.90 8.62
CA MET A 78 -11.59 20.75 8.09
C MET A 78 -11.94 19.46 8.82
N ASP A 79 -12.09 19.48 10.15
CA ASP A 79 -12.44 18.31 10.95
C ASP A 79 -13.86 17.81 10.63
N ASP A 80 -14.84 18.73 10.60
CA ASP A 80 -16.24 18.41 10.32
C ASP A 80 -16.46 18.00 8.85
N CYS A 81 -15.79 18.64 7.88
CA CYS A 81 -15.92 18.32 6.45
C CYS A 81 -15.08 17.12 5.99
N ASN A 82 -13.99 16.79 6.70
CA ASN A 82 -13.24 15.55 6.51
C ASN A 82 -14.01 14.33 7.05
N GLY A 83 -15.20 14.55 7.64
CA GLY A 83 -16.15 13.54 8.13
C GLY A 83 -15.98 12.23 7.38
N GLY A 84 -15.53 11.20 8.12
CA GLY A 84 -14.65 10.10 7.68
C GLY A 84 -15.13 9.23 6.52
N ILE A 85 -16.14 9.63 5.77
CA ILE A 85 -16.68 9.08 4.54
C ILE A 85 -15.57 8.81 3.51
N ALA A 86 -14.69 9.78 3.23
CA ALA A 86 -13.65 9.59 2.21
C ALA A 86 -12.66 8.48 2.59
N LEU A 87 -12.22 8.48 3.85
CA LEU A 87 -11.37 7.42 4.41
C LEU A 87 -12.12 6.09 4.50
N GLY A 88 -13.38 6.11 4.94
CA GLY A 88 -14.21 4.92 5.08
C GLY A 88 -14.47 4.23 3.75
N VAL A 89 -14.78 4.99 2.69
CA VAL A 89 -14.92 4.45 1.32
C VAL A 89 -13.59 3.91 0.82
N GLY A 90 -12.47 4.61 1.05
CA GLY A 90 -11.14 4.14 0.67
C GLY A 90 -10.79 2.80 1.34
N ILE A 91 -10.95 2.72 2.65
CA ILE A 91 -10.70 1.51 3.44
C ILE A 91 -11.61 0.36 2.99
N LEU A 92 -12.91 0.62 2.78
CA LEU A 92 -13.84 -0.40 2.28
C LEU A 92 -13.46 -0.89 0.88
N LEU A 93 -13.05 0.01 -0.01
CA LEU A 93 -12.57 -0.38 -1.33
C LEU A 93 -11.32 -1.24 -1.25
N GLU A 94 -10.35 -0.90 -0.40
CA GLU A 94 -9.13 -1.70 -0.18
C GLU A 94 -9.47 -3.09 0.36
N PHE A 95 -10.35 -3.19 1.37
CA PHE A 95 -10.79 -4.47 1.92
C PHE A 95 -11.57 -5.29 0.90
N LEU A 96 -12.48 -4.68 0.13
CA LEU A 96 -13.22 -5.36 -0.93
C LEU A 96 -12.30 -5.81 -2.04
N LEU A 97 -11.32 -5.00 -2.45
CA LEU A 97 -10.34 -5.36 -3.46
C LEU A 97 -9.53 -6.55 -2.99
N ILE A 98 -8.99 -6.54 -1.76
CA ILE A 98 -8.26 -7.69 -1.22
C ILE A 98 -9.20 -8.91 -1.13
N ALA A 99 -10.38 -8.78 -0.54
CA ALA A 99 -11.33 -9.90 -0.43
C ALA A 99 -11.69 -10.50 -1.81
N HIS A 100 -12.07 -9.67 -2.78
CA HIS A 100 -12.41 -10.13 -4.13
C HIS A 100 -11.19 -10.62 -4.91
N TYR A 101 -10.01 -10.02 -4.84
CA TYR A 101 -8.87 -10.49 -5.63
C TYR A 101 -8.36 -11.85 -5.14
N TYR A 102 -8.38 -12.08 -3.83
CA TYR A 102 -8.01 -13.37 -3.26
C TYR A 102 -9.13 -14.43 -3.44
N ASP A 103 -10.42 -14.05 -3.44
CA ASP A 103 -11.56 -14.97 -3.66
C ASP A 103 -11.84 -15.25 -5.18
N ILE A 104 -11.65 -14.29 -6.10
CA ILE A 104 -11.90 -14.46 -7.55
C ILE A 104 -10.85 -15.37 -8.21
N ALA A 105 -9.60 -15.30 -7.74
CA ALA A 105 -8.54 -16.20 -8.20
C ALA A 105 -8.83 -17.68 -7.85
N GLU A 106 -9.73 -17.91 -6.89
CA GLU A 106 -10.29 -19.21 -6.58
C GLU A 106 -11.54 -19.51 -7.43
N ALA A 107 -12.48 -18.57 -7.55
CA ALA A 107 -13.74 -18.78 -8.26
C ALA A 107 -13.60 -18.99 -9.78
N LEU A 108 -12.58 -18.41 -10.43
CA LEU A 108 -12.40 -18.51 -11.88
C LEU A 108 -11.73 -19.81 -12.36
N GLY A 109 -11.26 -20.69 -11.47
CA GLY A 109 -10.66 -21.99 -11.86
C GLY A 109 -9.48 -21.91 -12.85
N SER A 110 -8.98 -20.71 -13.13
CA SER A 110 -7.99 -20.42 -14.17
C SER A 110 -6.62 -20.17 -13.56
N PHE A 111 -6.12 -21.16 -12.82
CA PHE A 111 -4.68 -21.45 -12.66
C PHE A 111 -4.57 -22.84 -12.01
N SER A 112 -4.43 -23.86 -12.85
CA SER A 112 -4.26 -25.25 -12.42
C SER A 112 -2.89 -25.44 -11.78
N THR A 113 -2.84 -25.70 -10.46
CA THR A 113 -2.06 -26.82 -9.91
C THR A 113 -2.61 -27.21 -8.53
N ASN A 114 -3.07 -28.47 -8.42
CA ASN A 114 -3.35 -29.29 -7.22
C ASN A 114 -4.77 -29.24 -6.60
N PRO A 115 -5.60 -30.27 -6.87
CA PRO A 115 -6.94 -30.47 -6.29
C PRO A 115 -7.00 -30.87 -4.79
N LEU A 116 -5.88 -30.90 -4.06
CA LEU A 116 -5.82 -31.38 -2.66
C LEU A 116 -5.61 -30.27 -1.61
N GLU A 117 -5.53 -29.00 -2.00
CA GLU A 117 -5.49 -27.85 -1.08
C GLU A 117 -6.71 -26.95 -1.31
N ALA A 118 -7.67 -27.06 -0.39
CA ALA A 118 -9.02 -26.52 -0.50
C ALA A 118 -9.17 -25.05 0.01
N PRO A 119 -10.40 -24.56 0.17
CA PRO A 119 -10.97 -23.34 -0.41
C PRO A 119 -10.56 -22.03 0.32
N GLY A 120 -10.49 -20.90 -0.40
CA GLY A 120 -10.59 -19.48 0.05
C GLY A 120 -9.61 -18.96 1.09
N TRP A 121 -8.75 -19.83 1.60
CA TRP A 121 -7.92 -19.61 2.77
C TRP A 121 -6.43 -19.79 2.46
N GLY A 122 -6.08 -20.54 1.41
CA GLY A 122 -4.70 -20.95 1.14
C GLY A 122 -3.73 -19.79 0.86
N ARG A 123 -4.09 -18.84 -0.01
CA ARG A 123 -3.10 -17.90 -0.59
C ARG A 123 -2.62 -16.80 0.37
N MET A 124 -3.53 -16.06 0.99
CA MET A 124 -3.17 -15.02 1.97
C MET A 124 -2.53 -15.64 3.23
N ARG A 125 -3.02 -16.82 3.65
CA ARG A 125 -2.42 -17.58 4.75
C ARG A 125 -1.01 -18.03 4.42
N HIS A 126 -0.78 -18.49 3.19
CA HIS A 126 0.54 -18.88 2.71
C HIS A 126 1.51 -17.68 2.67
N ASP A 127 1.07 -16.51 2.22
CA ASP A 127 1.90 -15.29 2.26
C ASP A 127 2.18 -14.84 3.71
N LEU A 128 1.19 -14.93 4.60
CA LEU A 128 1.37 -14.68 6.04
C LEU A 128 2.34 -15.68 6.69
N GLN A 129 2.29 -16.95 6.31
CA GLN A 129 3.19 -17.99 6.81
C GLN A 129 4.60 -17.87 6.22
N ALA A 130 4.73 -17.40 4.98
CA ALA A 130 6.02 -17.08 4.39
C ALA A 130 6.68 -15.89 5.10
N ALA A 131 5.92 -14.88 5.50
CA ALA A 131 6.43 -13.70 6.20
C ALA A 131 6.71 -13.93 7.69
N PHE A 132 5.82 -14.63 8.40
CA PHE A 132 5.89 -14.79 9.86
C PHE A 132 6.30 -16.20 10.33
N GLY A 133 6.43 -17.15 9.42
CA GLY A 133 6.70 -18.56 9.71
C GLY A 133 5.42 -19.38 10.03
N PRO A 134 5.51 -20.72 9.97
CA PRO A 134 4.38 -21.60 10.27
C PRO A 134 4.01 -21.59 11.76
N PRO A 135 2.74 -21.84 12.11
CA PRO A 135 2.29 -21.88 13.51
C PRO A 135 2.93 -23.08 14.23
N ARG A 136 3.53 -22.82 15.41
CA ARG A 136 4.23 -23.85 16.20
C ARG A 136 3.29 -24.70 17.07
N ASN A 137 2.14 -24.15 17.51
CA ASN A 137 1.22 -24.75 18.49
C ASN A 137 -0.24 -24.66 18.02
N MET A 138 -1.15 -25.46 18.60
CA MET A 138 -2.58 -25.38 18.25
C MET A 138 -3.23 -24.04 18.63
N LEU A 139 -2.83 -23.43 19.76
CA LEU A 139 -3.34 -22.12 20.16
C LEU A 139 -2.91 -21.02 19.16
N THR A 140 -1.69 -21.11 18.62
CA THR A 140 -1.22 -20.18 17.58
C THR A 140 -1.84 -20.49 16.21
N THR A 141 -2.31 -21.71 15.97
CA THR A 141 -3.15 -22.05 14.82
C THR A 141 -4.57 -21.47 14.95
N PHE A 142 -5.08 -21.25 16.16
CA PHE A 142 -6.42 -20.67 16.36
C PHE A 142 -6.40 -19.13 16.48
N VAL A 143 -5.56 -18.59 17.37
CA VAL A 143 -5.50 -17.15 17.73
C VAL A 143 -4.37 -16.41 17.01
N GLY A 144 -3.44 -17.12 16.38
CA GLY A 144 -2.27 -16.48 15.75
C GLY A 144 -2.62 -15.67 14.50
N LYS A 145 -1.61 -14.96 13.99
CA LYS A 145 -1.69 -14.06 12.81
C LYS A 145 -2.17 -14.76 11.53
N SER A 146 -2.05 -16.08 11.46
CA SER A 146 -2.49 -16.96 10.36
C SER A 146 -3.61 -17.93 10.81
N GLY A 147 -4.22 -17.67 11.97
CA GLY A 147 -5.21 -18.54 12.59
C GLY A 147 -6.65 -18.24 12.15
N TYR A 148 -7.56 -19.14 12.50
CA TYR A 148 -8.97 -19.06 12.10
C TYR A 148 -9.69 -17.79 12.62
N LEU A 149 -9.28 -17.27 13.79
CA LEU A 149 -9.85 -16.04 14.34
C LEU A 149 -9.56 -14.81 13.44
N PHE A 150 -8.33 -14.71 12.94
CA PHE A 150 -7.94 -13.63 12.04
C PHE A 150 -8.81 -13.62 10.77
N TRP A 151 -9.12 -14.80 10.23
CA TRP A 151 -9.98 -14.93 9.06
C TRP A 151 -11.44 -14.58 9.32
N ALA A 152 -11.99 -15.07 10.44
CA ALA A 152 -13.34 -14.74 10.85
C ALA A 152 -13.47 -13.22 11.03
N LEU A 153 -12.49 -12.58 11.66
CA LEU A 153 -12.41 -11.13 11.78
C LEU A 153 -12.31 -10.47 10.40
N TRP A 154 -11.47 -10.98 9.50
CA TRP A 154 -11.28 -10.42 8.17
C TRP A 154 -12.57 -10.35 7.34
N LYS A 155 -13.46 -11.35 7.45
CA LYS A 155 -14.77 -11.33 6.77
C LYS A 155 -15.78 -10.41 7.48
N VAL A 156 -15.64 -10.19 8.79
CA VAL A 156 -16.50 -9.28 9.57
C VAL A 156 -16.10 -7.80 9.39
N THR A 157 -14.82 -7.50 9.18
CA THR A 157 -14.30 -6.13 9.00
C THR A 157 -15.00 -5.31 7.92
N PRO A 158 -15.22 -5.79 6.67
CA PRO A 158 -15.92 -5.00 5.65
C PRO A 158 -17.39 -4.76 6.00
N LEU A 159 -18.03 -5.68 6.72
CA LEU A 159 -19.40 -5.50 7.20
C LEU A 159 -19.46 -4.39 8.27
N MET A 160 -18.54 -4.42 9.23
CA MET A 160 -18.44 -3.39 10.28
C MET A 160 -18.09 -2.02 9.68
N GLY A 161 -17.09 -1.96 8.79
CA GLY A 161 -16.73 -0.73 8.09
C GLY A 161 -17.88 -0.17 7.26
N GLY A 162 -18.67 -1.03 6.61
CA GLY A 162 -19.86 -0.65 5.87
C GLY A 162 -20.94 -0.07 6.78
N ALA A 163 -21.17 -0.68 7.95
CA ALA A 163 -22.13 -0.17 8.93
C ALA A 163 -21.71 1.20 9.49
N VAL A 164 -20.42 1.40 9.80
CA VAL A 164 -19.88 2.69 10.24
C VAL A 164 -20.03 3.73 9.13
N LEU A 165 -19.70 3.39 7.88
CA LEU A 165 -19.86 4.31 6.76
C LEU A 165 -21.32 4.73 6.55
N LEU A 166 -22.25 3.78 6.64
CA LEU A 166 -23.69 4.07 6.54
C LEU A 166 -24.15 5.01 7.67
N TYR A 167 -23.63 4.81 8.88
CA TYR A 167 -23.91 5.69 10.01
C TYR A 167 -23.38 7.11 9.77
N GLU A 168 -22.13 7.25 9.31
CA GLU A 168 -21.52 8.54 8.95
C GLU A 168 -22.30 9.23 7.83
N MET A 169 -22.72 8.51 6.79
CA MET A 169 -23.55 9.07 5.72
C MET A 169 -24.94 9.51 6.20
N SER A 170 -25.47 8.90 7.26
CA SER A 170 -26.78 9.25 7.83
C SER A 170 -26.74 10.48 8.74
N THR A 171 -25.56 10.89 9.18
CA THR A 171 -25.36 12.02 10.10
C THR A 171 -24.65 13.16 9.39
N PRO A 172 -25.36 14.18 8.87
CA PRO A 172 -24.71 15.28 8.17
C PRO A 172 -23.80 16.08 9.13
N PRO A 173 -22.64 16.57 8.66
CA PRO A 173 -21.70 17.31 9.50
C PRO A 173 -22.30 18.66 9.93
N SER A 174 -21.97 19.10 11.14
CA SER A 174 -22.37 20.41 11.64
C SER A 174 -21.55 21.52 10.97
N LEU A 175 -22.15 22.24 10.02
CA LEU A 175 -21.50 23.36 9.33
C LEU A 175 -21.62 24.68 10.13
N ALA A 176 -21.57 24.59 11.45
CA ALA A 176 -21.66 25.73 12.35
C ALA A 176 -20.71 25.54 13.53
N TYR A 177 -19.94 26.59 13.85
CA TYR A 177 -19.10 26.62 15.04
C TYR A 177 -19.63 27.66 16.01
N LYS A 178 -20.18 27.20 17.14
CA LYS A 178 -20.88 28.05 18.13
C LYS A 178 -22.00 28.85 17.46
N ASP A 179 -21.85 30.17 17.38
CA ASP A 179 -22.83 31.10 16.81
C ASP A 179 -22.50 31.50 15.36
N TYR A 180 -21.44 30.94 14.78
CA TYR A 180 -20.97 31.27 13.43
C TYR A 180 -21.35 30.17 12.43
N GLU A 181 -22.20 30.51 11.47
CA GLU A 181 -22.49 29.67 10.31
C GLU A 181 -21.48 29.93 9.19
N PHE A 182 -20.92 28.86 8.63
CA PHE A 182 -19.94 28.99 7.57
C PHE A 182 -20.60 29.44 6.25
N PRO A 183 -19.96 30.37 5.50
CA PRO A 183 -20.48 30.78 4.20
C PRO A 183 -20.44 29.62 3.20
N ALA A 184 -21.34 29.63 2.22
CA ALA A 184 -21.48 28.55 1.24
C ALA A 184 -20.17 28.22 0.49
N LEU A 185 -19.32 29.22 0.23
CA LEU A 185 -18.01 29.00 -0.40
C LEU A 185 -17.04 28.23 0.52
N ALA A 186 -17.06 28.50 1.82
CA ALA A 186 -16.25 27.75 2.78
C ALA A 186 -16.72 26.31 2.88
N ASN A 187 -18.04 26.08 2.89
CA ASN A 187 -18.62 24.74 2.89
C ASN A 187 -18.20 23.95 1.65
N TRP A 188 -18.26 24.56 0.47
CA TRP A 188 -17.82 23.91 -0.78
C TRP A 188 -16.34 23.55 -0.77
N LEU A 189 -15.48 24.46 -0.29
CA LEU A 189 -14.04 24.20 -0.14
C LEU A 189 -13.77 23.09 0.88
N GLY A 190 -14.50 23.06 2.00
CA GLY A 190 -14.40 22.01 3.00
C GLY A 190 -14.75 20.64 2.45
N TYR A 191 -15.89 20.52 1.75
CA TYR A 191 -16.28 19.27 1.10
C TYR A 191 -15.33 18.84 -0.01
N LEU A 192 -14.79 19.79 -0.78
CA LEU A 192 -13.78 19.51 -1.79
C LEU A 192 -12.50 18.94 -1.14
N TYR A 193 -12.04 19.55 -0.05
CA TYR A 193 -10.87 19.08 0.70
C TYR A 193 -11.11 17.67 1.26
N GLY A 194 -12.23 17.44 1.95
CA GLY A 194 -12.55 16.14 2.54
C GLY A 194 -12.68 15.00 1.52
N ASN A 195 -13.18 15.29 0.31
CA ASN A 195 -13.36 14.29 -0.75
C ASN A 195 -12.21 14.26 -1.76
N LEU A 196 -11.18 15.09 -1.60
CA LEU A 196 -10.08 15.21 -2.57
C LEU A 196 -9.37 13.88 -2.80
N THR A 197 -9.16 13.11 -1.74
CA THR A 197 -8.49 11.80 -1.79
C THR A 197 -9.25 10.81 -2.67
N LEU A 198 -10.57 10.72 -2.53
CA LEU A 198 -11.42 9.88 -3.38
C LEU A 198 -11.38 10.32 -4.84
N LEU A 199 -11.43 11.63 -5.10
CA LEU A 199 -11.36 12.16 -6.46
C LEU A 199 -10.04 11.82 -7.14
N VAL A 200 -8.92 11.86 -6.41
CA VAL A 200 -7.60 11.45 -6.93
C VAL A 200 -7.58 9.96 -7.27
N VAL A 201 -8.13 9.10 -6.40
CA VAL A 201 -8.19 7.64 -6.64
C VAL A 201 -9.03 7.33 -7.88
N ILE A 202 -10.24 7.89 -7.97
CA ILE A 202 -11.14 7.69 -9.12
C ILE A 202 -10.51 8.26 -10.40
N GLY A 203 -9.92 9.45 -10.31
CA GLY A 203 -9.24 10.10 -11.43
C GLY A 203 -8.07 9.27 -11.96
N PHE A 204 -7.24 8.73 -11.07
CA PHE A 204 -6.12 7.87 -11.44
C PHE A 204 -6.60 6.55 -12.06
N PHE A 205 -7.68 5.96 -11.52
CA PHE A 205 -8.29 4.77 -12.11
C PHE A 205 -8.79 5.02 -13.54
N VAL A 206 -9.58 6.08 -13.75
CA VAL A 206 -10.08 6.45 -15.09
C VAL A 206 -8.93 6.74 -16.05
N PHE A 207 -7.92 7.50 -15.61
CA PHE A 207 -6.74 7.81 -16.41
C PHE A 207 -6.01 6.54 -16.88
N ASN A 208 -5.82 5.56 -15.99
CA ASN A 208 -5.16 4.30 -16.34
C ASN A 208 -6.00 3.45 -17.28
N VAL A 209 -7.32 3.37 -17.07
CA VAL A 209 -8.22 2.63 -17.96
C VAL A 209 -8.22 3.23 -19.37
N VAL A 210 -8.29 4.57 -19.48
CA VAL A 210 -8.25 5.26 -20.78
C VAL A 210 -6.90 5.08 -21.48
N ARG A 211 -5.79 5.13 -20.75
CA ARG A 211 -4.44 5.06 -21.33
C ARG A 211 -3.99 3.63 -21.68
N MET A 212 -4.33 2.64 -20.85
CA MET A 212 -3.83 1.26 -21.00
C MET A 212 -4.89 0.27 -21.52
N GLY A 213 -6.17 0.66 -21.56
CA GLY A 213 -7.27 -0.21 -22.00
C GLY A 213 -7.33 -1.52 -21.18
N PRO A 214 -7.56 -2.69 -21.81
CA PRO A 214 -7.65 -3.96 -21.09
C PRO A 214 -6.32 -4.42 -20.46
N LYS A 215 -5.18 -3.78 -20.79
CA LYS A 215 -3.88 -4.07 -20.15
C LYS A 215 -3.74 -3.39 -18.78
N ALA A 216 -4.63 -2.46 -18.42
CA ALA A 216 -4.63 -1.78 -17.12
C ALA A 216 -4.79 -2.75 -15.93
N PHE A 217 -5.43 -3.90 -16.15
CA PHE A 217 -5.67 -4.91 -15.12
C PHE A 217 -4.56 -5.95 -15.02
N ARG A 218 -3.45 -5.79 -15.75
CA ARG A 218 -2.29 -6.69 -15.63
C ARG A 218 -1.39 -6.22 -14.49
N VAL A 219 -0.99 -7.17 -13.65
CA VAL A 219 -0.01 -6.94 -12.58
C VAL A 219 1.32 -6.48 -13.20
N HIS A 220 2.00 -5.54 -12.55
CA HIS A 220 3.28 -5.04 -13.04
C HIS A 220 4.35 -6.16 -13.02
N PRO A 221 5.17 -6.34 -14.07
CA PRO A 221 6.14 -7.44 -14.17
C PRO A 221 7.18 -7.51 -13.05
N THR A 222 7.48 -6.38 -12.39
CA THR A 222 8.42 -6.33 -11.26
C THR A 222 7.82 -6.80 -9.94
N HIS A 223 6.50 -6.98 -9.85
CA HIS A 223 5.86 -7.38 -8.61
C HIS A 223 6.10 -8.88 -8.35
N PRO A 224 6.46 -9.32 -7.13
CA PRO A 224 6.70 -10.73 -6.82
C PRO A 224 5.51 -11.65 -7.17
N SER A 225 4.29 -11.13 -7.08
CA SER A 225 3.07 -11.84 -7.46
C SER A 225 2.90 -12.03 -8.98
N TYR A 226 3.63 -11.29 -9.82
CA TYR A 226 3.59 -11.46 -11.28
C TYR A 226 4.09 -12.85 -11.68
N ILE A 227 5.18 -13.32 -11.06
CA ILE A 227 5.73 -14.66 -11.29
C ILE A 227 4.73 -15.73 -10.84
N LYS A 228 4.02 -15.51 -9.72
CA LYS A 228 2.98 -16.43 -9.25
C LYS A 228 1.76 -16.50 -10.18
N MET A 229 1.46 -15.44 -10.93
CA MET A 229 0.26 -15.35 -11.78
C MET A 229 0.52 -15.66 -13.26
N TYR A 230 1.73 -15.39 -13.76
CA TYR A 230 2.07 -15.50 -15.18
C TYR A 230 3.35 -16.32 -15.43
N GLY A 231 3.98 -16.89 -14.39
CA GLY A 231 5.27 -17.55 -14.48
C GLY A 231 5.28 -18.91 -15.19
N ASP A 232 4.13 -19.59 -15.30
CA ASP A 232 4.00 -20.85 -16.05
C ASP A 232 3.96 -20.66 -17.57
N ASP A 233 3.67 -19.43 -18.03
CA ASP A 233 3.75 -19.10 -19.44
C ASP A 233 5.23 -18.90 -19.80
N GLY A 234 5.88 -19.89 -20.44
CA GLY A 234 7.30 -19.85 -20.78
C GLY A 234 7.79 -18.59 -21.54
N SER A 235 6.88 -17.78 -22.08
CA SER A 235 7.15 -16.44 -22.66
C SER A 235 7.36 -15.35 -21.60
N SER A 236 6.64 -15.42 -20.46
CA SER A 236 6.68 -14.42 -19.38
C SER A 236 7.94 -14.53 -18.53
N ALA A 237 8.49 -15.74 -18.37
CA ALA A 237 9.75 -16.00 -17.66
C ALA A 237 10.96 -15.29 -18.31
N GLY A 238 10.97 -15.17 -19.64
CA GLY A 238 12.00 -14.43 -20.38
C GLY A 238 11.89 -12.90 -20.20
N GLU A 239 10.68 -12.38 -20.01
CA GLU A 239 10.42 -10.95 -19.81
C GLU A 239 10.74 -10.51 -18.38
N THR A 240 10.39 -11.31 -17.36
CA THR A 240 10.81 -11.08 -15.97
C THR A 240 12.32 -11.15 -15.81
N SER A 241 13.00 -12.11 -16.44
CA SER A 241 14.47 -12.20 -16.38
C SER A 241 15.15 -10.98 -17.03
N ARG A 242 14.61 -10.46 -18.14
CA ARG A 242 15.09 -9.21 -18.77
C ARG A 242 14.83 -7.96 -17.92
N VAL A 243 13.69 -7.90 -17.23
CA VAL A 243 13.32 -6.76 -16.38
C VAL A 243 14.09 -6.76 -15.06
N MET A 244 14.20 -7.90 -14.36
CA MET A 244 15.05 -8.03 -13.17
C MET A 244 16.53 -7.85 -13.47
N GLY A 245 17.01 -8.31 -14.64
CA GLY A 245 18.37 -8.07 -15.09
C GLY A 245 18.71 -6.58 -15.32
N ARG A 246 17.71 -5.71 -15.47
CA ARG A 246 17.89 -4.25 -15.54
C ARG A 246 17.84 -3.56 -14.17
N VAL A 247 17.26 -4.18 -13.14
CA VAL A 247 17.05 -3.59 -11.81
C VAL A 247 18.20 -3.92 -10.84
N HIS A 248 19.13 -4.82 -11.24
CA HIS A 248 20.36 -5.04 -10.49
C HIS A 248 21.26 -3.80 -10.49
N VAL A 249 21.04 -2.92 -9.51
CA VAL A 249 22.10 -2.16 -8.86
C VAL A 249 23.13 -3.18 -8.35
N PRO A 250 24.45 -2.99 -8.55
CA PRO A 250 25.45 -3.91 -8.03
C PRO A 250 25.34 -3.90 -6.50
N LEU A 251 24.85 -5.00 -5.92
CA LEU A 251 24.98 -5.24 -4.49
C LEU A 251 26.48 -5.37 -4.22
N ALA A 252 27.04 -4.33 -3.58
CA ALA A 252 28.41 -4.33 -3.13
C ALA A 252 28.64 -5.51 -2.17
N GLY A 253 29.58 -6.39 -2.56
CA GLY A 253 30.38 -7.23 -1.67
C GLY A 253 29.62 -8.22 -0.80
N HIS A 254 29.42 -9.45 -1.30
CA HIS A 254 29.49 -10.62 -0.45
C HIS A 254 30.61 -11.53 -0.99
N PRO A 255 31.54 -12.03 -0.15
CA PRO A 255 32.73 -12.74 -0.62
C PRO A 255 32.34 -14.04 -1.33
N GLU A 256 33.04 -14.32 -2.42
CA GLU A 256 32.99 -15.59 -3.12
C GLU A 256 33.40 -16.72 -2.16
N ASP A 257 32.48 -17.65 -1.90
CA ASP A 257 32.83 -18.97 -1.40
C ASP A 257 32.52 -19.96 -2.52
N GLY A 258 33.59 -20.46 -3.13
CA GLY A 258 33.53 -21.35 -4.27
C GLY A 258 33.04 -22.73 -3.88
N THR A 259 32.10 -23.28 -4.65
CA THR A 259 32.03 -24.73 -4.93
C THR A 259 30.98 -25.01 -6.02
N HIS A 260 31.46 -25.63 -7.12
CA HIS A 260 30.73 -26.40 -8.15
C HIS A 260 30.05 -25.67 -9.33
N PRO A 261 29.99 -26.33 -10.52
CA PRO A 261 30.71 -25.87 -11.72
C PRO A 261 29.80 -25.32 -12.83
N ALA A 262 30.44 -24.61 -13.77
CA ALA A 262 29.83 -24.03 -14.97
C ALA A 262 29.09 -25.05 -15.86
N PRO A 263 27.94 -24.69 -16.47
CA PRO A 263 27.31 -25.53 -17.48
C PRO A 263 28.10 -25.45 -18.79
N ALA A 264 28.39 -26.62 -19.35
CA ALA A 264 29.12 -26.81 -20.59
C ALA A 264 28.48 -26.04 -21.75
N GLN A 265 29.28 -25.20 -22.42
CA GLN A 265 28.96 -24.66 -23.73
C GLN A 265 29.02 -25.82 -24.75
N GLY A 266 27.93 -25.99 -25.51
CA GLY A 266 27.82 -26.98 -26.57
C GLY A 266 28.86 -26.73 -27.67
N GLY A 267 29.76 -27.69 -27.83
CA GLY A 267 30.77 -27.72 -28.87
C GLY A 267 30.17 -27.98 -30.25
N GLU A 268 30.79 -27.34 -31.24
CA GLU A 268 30.54 -27.43 -32.67
C GLU A 268 30.51 -28.87 -33.21
N VAL A 269 29.58 -29.09 -34.14
CA VAL A 269 29.46 -30.29 -34.97
C VAL A 269 30.52 -30.23 -36.09
N PRO A 270 31.37 -31.26 -36.29
CA PRO A 270 32.34 -31.28 -37.40
C PRO A 270 31.66 -31.67 -38.73
N PRO A 271 32.12 -31.15 -39.89
CA PRO A 271 31.56 -31.54 -41.19
C PRO A 271 32.07 -32.92 -41.63
N SER A 272 31.14 -33.76 -42.09
CA SER A 272 31.39 -35.06 -42.74
C SER A 272 31.92 -34.87 -44.18
N PRO A 273 32.88 -35.68 -44.65
CA PRO A 273 33.50 -35.52 -45.96
C PRO A 273 32.60 -36.04 -47.09
N ALA A 274 32.23 -35.17 -48.02
CA ALA A 274 31.58 -35.54 -49.27
C ALA A 274 32.64 -35.95 -50.30
N ALA A 275 32.45 -37.13 -50.87
CA ALA A 275 33.23 -37.71 -51.96
C ALA A 275 33.20 -36.84 -53.23
N THR A 276 34.27 -36.88 -54.01
CA THR A 276 34.28 -36.47 -55.42
C THR A 276 35.04 -37.53 -56.24
N PRO A 277 34.54 -37.96 -57.41
CA PRO A 277 35.06 -39.11 -58.13
C PRO A 277 36.20 -38.76 -59.10
N ALA A 278 36.86 -39.82 -59.57
CA ALA A 278 37.97 -39.95 -60.51
C ALA A 278 37.99 -39.00 -61.72
N THR A 279 39.18 -38.65 -62.23
CA THR A 279 39.73 -39.15 -63.52
C THR A 279 41.04 -38.48 -63.92
N ALA A 280 41.85 -39.29 -64.63
CA ALA A 280 43.01 -38.98 -65.49
C ALA A 280 44.34 -38.62 -64.84
#